data_AF-A0A6A5KM19-F1
#
_entry.id   AF-A0A6A5KM19-F1
#
_cell.length_a   1.000
_cell.length_b   1.000
_cell.length_c   1.000
_cell.angle_alpha   90.00
_cell.angle_beta   90.00
_cell.angle_gamma   90.00
#
_symmetry.space_group_name_H-M   'P 1'
#
loop_
_entity.id
_entity.type
_entity.pdbx_description
1 polymer ?
#
loop_
_entity_poly.entity_id
_entity_poly.type
_entity_poly.pdbx_seq_one_letter_code
_entity_poly.pdbx_strand_id
1 'polypeptide(L)'
;MTPSSVKQSKVHANHRVAKDHDQITSTNQLTSPLLRLPAELRNQIYSIALAPFRTTTIETYAREPFLTTTAAQKSLALLQTCRQMHSEATLPYYSTNTFEFRSSNHITRFVHAVGPARCAVIKWVRLVFQAKDIGTAKMMLQAAVDECVRVFPQLVNVWVQVQSLTSVPERTWFRITHPGKPELSVVFD
;
A
#
# COMPACT_ATOMS: atom_id res chain seq x y z
N MET A 1 -13.02 -30.06 35.15
CA MET A 1 -13.11 -30.06 33.67
C MET A 1 -11.76 -30.49 33.11
N THR A 2 -11.70 -31.59 32.36
CA THR A 2 -10.45 -32.18 31.86
C THR A 2 -9.99 -31.54 30.54
N PRO A 3 -8.67 -31.49 30.25
CA PRO A 3 -8.12 -30.85 29.05
C PRO A 3 -8.66 -31.39 27.71
N SER A 4 -9.15 -32.63 27.67
CA SER A 4 -9.72 -33.27 26.45
C SER A 4 -11.05 -32.67 26.00
N SER A 5 -11.91 -32.25 26.93
CA SER A 5 -13.25 -31.73 26.60
C SER A 5 -13.19 -30.34 25.95
N VAL A 6 -12.19 -29.53 26.32
CA VAL A 6 -11.93 -28.20 25.73
C VAL A 6 -11.40 -28.30 24.30
N LYS A 7 -10.57 -29.31 23.99
CA LYS A 7 -10.02 -29.52 22.64
C LYS A 7 -11.11 -29.93 21.64
N GLN A 8 -11.99 -30.86 21.99
CA GLN A 8 -13.09 -31.30 21.13
C GLN A 8 -14.11 -30.18 20.85
N SER A 9 -14.40 -29.35 21.85
CA SER A 9 -15.31 -28.20 21.71
C SER A 9 -14.76 -27.13 20.76
N LYS A 10 -13.45 -26.84 20.82
CA LYS A 10 -12.77 -25.93 19.88
C LYS A 10 -12.73 -26.45 18.44
N VAL A 11 -12.51 -27.76 18.26
CA VAL A 11 -12.46 -28.38 16.93
C VAL A 11 -13.85 -28.34 16.27
N HIS A 12 -14.92 -28.65 17.00
CA HIS A 12 -16.28 -28.56 16.47
C HIS A 12 -16.72 -27.12 16.17
N ALA A 13 -16.32 -26.14 16.97
CA ALA A 13 -16.58 -24.73 16.68
C ALA A 13 -15.87 -24.28 15.39
N ASN A 14 -14.59 -24.63 15.21
CA ASN A 14 -13.85 -24.30 13.99
C ASN A 14 -14.45 -24.95 12.73
N HIS A 15 -14.92 -26.19 12.82
CA HIS A 15 -15.55 -26.89 11.69
C HIS A 15 -16.88 -26.24 11.26
N ARG A 16 -17.68 -25.75 12.21
CA ARG A 16 -18.93 -25.03 11.92
C ARG A 16 -18.65 -23.68 11.25
N VAL A 17 -17.69 -22.91 11.78
CA VAL A 17 -17.29 -21.63 11.20
C VAL A 17 -16.76 -21.78 9.78
N ALA A 18 -15.98 -22.84 9.50
CA ALA A 18 -15.49 -23.13 8.15
C ALA A 18 -16.64 -23.44 7.17
N LYS A 19 -17.60 -24.28 7.58
CA LYS A 19 -18.78 -24.58 6.77
C LYS A 19 -19.63 -23.35 6.45
N ASP A 20 -19.81 -22.46 7.43
CA ASP A 20 -20.55 -21.21 7.23
C ASP A 20 -19.83 -20.29 6.23
N HIS A 21 -18.49 -20.30 6.21
CA HIS A 21 -17.69 -19.52 5.28
C HIS A 21 -17.77 -20.02 3.83
N ASP A 22 -17.80 -21.33 3.64
CA ASP A 22 -17.97 -21.94 2.31
C ASP A 22 -19.37 -21.66 1.75
N GLN A 23 -20.39 -21.68 2.61
CA GLN A 23 -21.76 -21.34 2.24
C GLN A 23 -21.92 -19.86 1.87
N ILE A 24 -21.31 -18.95 2.64
CA ILE A 24 -21.28 -17.51 2.32
C ILE A 24 -20.56 -17.29 0.98
N THR A 25 -19.43 -17.97 0.76
CA THR A 25 -18.67 -17.86 -0.50
C THR A 25 -19.49 -18.34 -1.70
N SER A 26 -20.15 -19.49 -1.57
CA SER A 26 -21.01 -20.04 -2.62
C SER A 26 -22.21 -19.12 -2.91
N THR A 27 -22.82 -18.56 -1.87
CA THR A 27 -23.93 -17.60 -2.02
C THR A 27 -23.48 -16.34 -2.74
N ASN A 28 -22.33 -15.79 -2.35
CA ASN A 28 -21.75 -14.60 -2.96
C ASN A 28 -21.46 -14.80 -4.45
N GLN A 29 -20.99 -15.97 -4.87
CA GLN A 29 -20.77 -16.28 -6.29
C GLN A 29 -22.07 -16.27 -7.11
N LEU A 30 -23.20 -16.61 -6.50
CA LEU A 30 -24.50 -16.66 -7.19
C LEU A 30 -25.23 -15.31 -7.16
N THR A 31 -25.12 -14.56 -6.07
CA THR A 31 -25.96 -13.37 -5.83
C THR A 31 -25.22 -12.05 -6.06
N SER A 32 -23.90 -12.02 -5.95
CA SER A 32 -23.11 -10.80 -6.14
C SER A 32 -22.96 -10.49 -7.63
N PRO A 33 -23.37 -9.29 -8.09
CA PRO A 33 -23.15 -8.86 -9.46
C PRO A 33 -21.67 -8.85 -9.87
N LEU A 34 -20.76 -8.61 -8.92
CA LEU A 34 -19.32 -8.58 -9.14
C LEU A 34 -18.70 -9.99 -9.09
N LEU A 35 -19.05 -10.81 -8.10
CA LEU A 35 -18.38 -12.10 -7.87
C LEU A 35 -18.85 -13.22 -8.81
N ARG A 36 -19.99 -13.04 -9.48
CA ARG A 36 -20.43 -13.92 -10.58
C ARG A 36 -19.66 -13.71 -11.89
N LEU A 37 -18.92 -12.60 -12.02
CA LEU A 37 -18.13 -12.32 -13.22
C LEU A 37 -16.89 -13.24 -13.26
N PRO A 38 -16.37 -13.61 -14.44
CA PRO A 38 -15.06 -14.25 -14.58
C PRO A 38 -13.94 -13.45 -13.92
N ALA A 39 -12.89 -14.14 -13.48
CA ALA A 39 -11.77 -13.53 -12.74
C ALA A 39 -11.08 -12.42 -13.53
N GLU A 40 -11.01 -12.55 -14.86
CA GLU A 40 -10.42 -11.57 -15.77
C GLU A 40 -11.15 -10.23 -15.69
N LEU A 41 -12.49 -10.25 -15.71
CA LEU A 41 -13.30 -9.04 -15.60
C LEU A 41 -13.21 -8.43 -14.20
N ARG A 42 -13.17 -9.26 -13.16
CA ARG A 42 -12.96 -8.77 -11.78
C ARG A 42 -11.61 -8.08 -11.64
N ASN A 43 -10.54 -8.65 -12.19
CA ASN A 43 -9.21 -8.06 -12.19
C ASN A 43 -9.16 -6.71 -12.93
N GLN A 44 -9.87 -6.57 -14.06
CA GLN A 44 -10.00 -5.29 -14.75
C GLN A 44 -10.74 -4.26 -13.90
N ILE A 45 -11.85 -4.65 -13.27
CA ILE A 45 -12.60 -3.78 -12.35
C ILE A 45 -11.71 -3.34 -11.18
N TYR A 46 -10.97 -4.27 -10.55
CA TYR A 46 -10.04 -3.93 -9.48
C TYR A 46 -8.97 -2.96 -9.93
N SER A 47 -8.38 -3.17 -11.11
CA SER A 47 -7.34 -2.29 -11.64
C SER A 47 -7.86 -0.85 -11.80
N ILE A 48 -9.10 -0.69 -12.27
CA ILE A 48 -9.72 0.62 -12.47
C ILE A 48 -10.20 1.23 -11.14
N ALA A 49 -10.82 0.45 -10.27
CA ALA A 49 -11.42 0.96 -9.04
C ALA A 49 -10.39 1.27 -7.94
N LEU A 50 -9.29 0.52 -7.90
CA LEU A 50 -8.25 0.64 -6.86
C LEU A 50 -7.10 1.57 -7.28
N ALA A 51 -6.94 1.84 -8.57
CA ALA A 51 -5.98 2.77 -9.11
C ALA A 51 -6.61 3.56 -10.29
N PRO A 52 -7.68 4.35 -10.04
CA PRO A 52 -8.46 5.02 -11.08
C PRO A 52 -7.63 5.99 -11.93
N PHE A 53 -6.54 6.49 -11.34
CA PHE A 53 -5.47 7.17 -12.04
C PHE A 53 -4.19 6.42 -11.71
N ARG A 54 -3.37 6.10 -12.72
CA ARG A 54 -2.04 5.45 -12.54
C ARG A 54 -1.07 6.26 -11.65
N THR A 55 -1.50 7.44 -11.19
CA THR A 55 -0.82 8.40 -10.32
C THR A 55 -1.55 8.61 -8.99
N THR A 56 -2.53 7.75 -8.65
CA THR A 56 -3.24 7.85 -7.38
C THR A 56 -2.22 7.68 -6.26
N THR A 57 -2.02 8.77 -5.54
CA THR A 57 -1.01 8.87 -4.49
C THR A 57 -1.71 8.60 -3.17
N ILE A 58 -1.31 7.52 -2.50
CA ILE A 58 -1.89 7.09 -1.24
C ILE A 58 -1.06 7.68 -0.11
N GLU A 59 -1.65 8.63 0.61
CA GLU A 59 -1.05 9.23 1.79
C GLU A 59 -1.06 8.24 2.96
N THR A 60 0.11 7.69 3.30
CA THR A 60 0.23 6.66 4.33
C THR A 60 0.31 7.21 5.76
N TYR A 61 0.40 8.53 5.90
CA TYR A 61 0.72 9.25 7.13
C TYR A 61 -0.45 10.04 7.72
N ALA A 62 -1.59 10.08 7.04
CA ALA A 62 -2.77 10.80 7.52
C ALA A 62 -3.31 10.11 8.79
N ARG A 63 -3.02 10.70 9.95
CA ARG A 63 -3.72 10.39 11.22
C ARG A 63 -5.14 10.92 11.26
N GLU A 64 -5.49 11.81 10.33
CA GLU A 64 -6.78 12.48 10.23
C GLU A 64 -7.56 11.89 9.04
N PRO A 65 -8.74 11.26 9.26
CA PRO A 65 -9.56 10.67 8.20
C PRO A 65 -10.14 11.68 7.20
N PHE A 66 -9.90 12.98 7.42
CA PHE A 66 -10.39 14.07 6.57
C PHE A 66 -9.40 14.52 5.49
N LEU A 67 -8.14 14.05 5.52
CA LEU A 67 -7.11 14.40 4.52
C LEU A 67 -6.58 13.21 3.73
N THR A 68 -6.98 11.96 4.04
CA THR A 68 -6.87 10.92 3.02
C THR A 68 -7.70 11.40 1.83
N THR A 69 -7.07 11.59 0.67
CA THR A 69 -7.81 11.87 -0.56
C THR A 69 -8.99 10.89 -0.62
N THR A 70 -10.16 11.37 -1.02
CA THR A 70 -11.38 10.52 -1.12
C THR A 70 -11.11 9.25 -1.93
N ALA A 71 -10.09 9.28 -2.80
CA ALA A 71 -9.54 8.15 -3.54
C ALA A 71 -8.97 7.03 -2.63
N ALA A 72 -8.16 7.34 -1.61
CA ALA A 72 -7.57 6.33 -0.73
C ALA A 72 -8.64 5.57 0.09
N GLN A 73 -9.61 6.28 0.67
CA GLN A 73 -10.74 5.65 1.36
C GLN A 73 -11.61 4.80 0.43
N LYS A 74 -11.91 5.31 -0.78
CA LYS A 74 -12.68 4.56 -1.79
C LYS A 74 -11.95 3.30 -2.26
N SER A 75 -10.62 3.36 -2.37
CA SER A 75 -9.82 2.21 -2.81
C SER A 75 -9.75 1.10 -1.74
N LEU A 76 -9.73 1.42 -0.45
CA LEU A 76 -9.75 0.42 0.62
C LEU A 76 -11.12 -0.23 0.83
N ALA A 77 -12.22 0.45 0.47
CA ALA A 77 -13.57 -0.06 0.67
C ALA A 77 -13.77 -1.43 0.01
N LEU A 78 -13.24 -1.64 -1.21
CA LEU A 78 -13.33 -2.94 -1.89
C LEU A 78 -12.59 -4.06 -1.14
N LEU A 79 -11.42 -3.77 -0.58
CA LEU A 79 -10.65 -4.73 0.20
C LEU A 79 -11.35 -5.09 1.52
N GLN A 80 -12.28 -4.25 2.00
CA GLN A 80 -12.98 -4.43 3.27
C GLN A 80 -14.37 -5.09 3.14
N THR A 81 -14.80 -5.47 1.94
CA THR A 81 -16.13 -6.05 1.70
C THR A 81 -16.24 -7.50 2.14
N CYS A 82 -15.47 -8.40 1.54
CA CYS A 82 -15.45 -9.83 1.86
C CYS A 82 -14.06 -10.44 1.64
N ARG A 83 -13.83 -11.65 2.17
CA ARG A 83 -12.51 -12.32 2.08
C ARG A 83 -12.06 -12.56 0.63
N GLN A 84 -12.98 -12.91 -0.26
CA GLN A 84 -12.65 -13.14 -1.67
C GLN A 84 -12.15 -11.84 -2.33
N MET A 85 -12.89 -10.74 -2.18
CA MET A 85 -12.49 -9.44 -2.72
C MET A 85 -11.18 -8.97 -2.07
N HIS A 86 -11.02 -9.13 -0.76
CA HIS A 86 -9.76 -8.85 -0.09
C HIS A 86 -8.59 -9.60 -0.73
N SER A 87 -8.71 -10.92 -0.94
CA SER A 87 -7.62 -11.72 -1.54
C SER A 87 -7.31 -11.33 -2.98
N GLU A 88 -8.33 -11.07 -3.80
CA GLU A 88 -8.16 -10.75 -5.22
C GLU A 88 -7.67 -9.31 -5.44
N ALA A 89 -8.15 -8.36 -4.62
CA ALA A 89 -7.86 -6.93 -4.75
C ALA A 89 -6.56 -6.50 -4.06
N THR A 90 -6.03 -7.28 -3.11
CA THR A 90 -4.81 -6.90 -2.37
C THR A 90 -3.62 -6.68 -3.29
N LEU A 91 -3.34 -7.65 -4.18
CA LEU A 91 -2.20 -7.54 -5.09
C LEU A 91 -2.29 -6.32 -6.03
N PRO A 92 -3.38 -6.09 -6.78
CA PRO A 92 -3.48 -4.91 -7.63
C PRO A 92 -3.34 -3.64 -6.80
N TYR A 93 -3.99 -3.52 -5.64
CA TYR A 93 -3.87 -2.34 -4.78
C TYR A 93 -2.41 -1.95 -4.46
N TYR A 94 -1.59 -2.88 -3.98
CA TYR A 94 -0.19 -2.57 -3.62
C TYR A 94 0.75 -2.48 -4.82
N SER A 95 0.45 -3.18 -5.91
CA SER A 95 1.33 -3.22 -7.07
C SER A 95 1.06 -2.12 -8.10
N THR A 96 -0.09 -1.45 -8.05
CA THR A 96 -0.48 -0.41 -9.03
C THR A 96 -0.47 1.01 -8.48
N ASN A 97 -0.57 1.20 -7.16
CA ASN A 97 -0.62 2.52 -6.56
C ASN A 97 0.76 3.08 -6.21
N THR A 98 0.84 4.41 -6.13
CA THR A 98 2.00 5.13 -5.60
C THR A 98 1.77 5.44 -4.13
N PHE A 99 2.69 5.05 -3.26
CA PHE A 99 2.57 5.31 -1.82
C PHE A 99 3.39 6.54 -1.44
N GLU A 100 2.76 7.51 -0.79
CA GLU A 100 3.43 8.73 -0.34
C GLU A 100 3.85 8.66 1.12
N PHE A 101 5.08 9.10 1.38
CA PHE A 101 5.64 9.25 2.71
C PHE A 101 6.24 10.63 2.91
N ARG A 102 5.99 11.21 4.09
CA ARG A 102 6.59 12.49 4.51
C ARG A 102 7.82 12.38 5.42
N SER A 103 8.13 11.17 5.86
CA SER A 103 9.27 10.90 6.75
C SER A 103 9.61 9.41 6.73
N SER A 104 10.85 9.07 7.13
CA SER A 104 11.28 7.68 7.40
C SER A 104 10.39 6.97 8.40
N ASN A 105 9.95 7.66 9.45
CA ASN A 105 9.02 7.10 10.44
C ASN A 105 7.69 6.66 9.80
N HIS A 106 7.19 7.38 8.79
CA HIS A 106 5.99 6.96 8.05
C HIS A 106 6.24 5.67 7.25
N ILE A 107 7.41 5.54 6.63
CA ILE A 107 7.81 4.31 5.92
C ILE A 107 7.86 3.14 6.90
N THR A 108 8.59 3.29 8.01
CA THR A 108 8.72 2.24 9.03
C THR A 108 7.35 1.79 9.57
N ARG A 109 6.48 2.74 9.93
CA ARG A 109 5.13 2.43 10.45
C ARG A 109 4.26 1.71 9.41
N PHE A 110 4.32 2.14 8.16
CA PHE A 110 3.58 1.49 7.07
C PHE A 110 4.07 0.05 6.86
N VAL A 111 5.38 -0.17 6.79
CA VAL A 111 5.97 -1.50 6.62
C VAL A 111 5.55 -2.44 7.75
N HIS A 112 5.54 -1.95 9.00
CA HIS A 112 5.09 -2.73 10.15
C HIS A 112 3.59 -3.08 10.08
N ALA A 113 2.74 -2.14 9.64
CA ALA A 113 1.30 -2.36 9.54
C ALA A 113 0.90 -3.27 8.38
N VAL A 114 1.59 -3.14 7.25
CA VAL A 114 1.25 -3.81 5.99
C VAL A 114 1.95 -5.17 5.87
N GLY A 115 3.17 -5.28 6.38
CA GLY A 115 3.95 -6.52 6.37
C GLY A 115 4.71 -6.77 5.07
N PRO A 116 5.69 -7.71 5.11
CA PRO A 116 6.71 -7.84 4.06
C PRO A 116 6.15 -8.31 2.71
N ALA A 117 5.17 -9.21 2.70
CA ALA A 117 4.62 -9.76 1.44
C ALA A 117 3.97 -8.69 0.56
N ARG A 118 3.28 -7.72 1.17
CA ARG A 118 2.66 -6.59 0.46
C ARG A 118 3.70 -5.53 0.09
N CYS A 119 4.71 -5.31 0.94
CA CYS A 119 5.83 -4.42 0.60
C CYS A 119 6.64 -4.95 -0.60
N ALA A 120 6.74 -6.27 -0.76
CA ALA A 120 7.48 -6.90 -1.85
C ALA A 120 6.96 -6.58 -3.26
N VAL A 121 5.69 -6.17 -3.39
CA VAL A 121 5.06 -5.86 -4.68
C VAL A 121 4.94 -4.36 -4.96
N ILE A 122 5.36 -3.50 -4.02
CA ILE A 122 5.32 -2.05 -4.20
C ILE A 122 6.43 -1.62 -5.16
N LYS A 123 6.04 -0.86 -6.19
CA LYS A 123 6.92 -0.42 -7.29
C LYS A 123 7.16 1.09 -7.30
N TRP A 124 6.31 1.84 -6.62
CA TRP A 124 6.15 3.27 -6.84
C TRP A 124 5.96 3.99 -5.50
N VAL A 125 6.87 4.90 -5.19
CA VAL A 125 6.87 5.65 -3.94
C VAL A 125 7.03 7.13 -4.23
N ARG A 126 6.27 7.97 -3.54
CA ARG A 126 6.47 9.42 -3.51
C ARG A 126 6.98 9.82 -2.14
N LEU A 127 7.99 10.68 -2.10
CA LEU A 127 8.55 11.21 -0.87
C LEU A 127 8.40 12.73 -0.87
N VAL A 128 7.79 13.27 0.19
CA VAL A 128 7.53 14.71 0.32
C VAL A 128 8.19 15.21 1.60
N PHE A 129 9.21 16.06 1.49
CA PHE A 129 9.96 16.54 2.64
C PHE A 129 9.87 18.05 2.80
N GLN A 130 9.91 18.49 4.05
CA GLN A 130 10.18 19.88 4.40
C GLN A 130 11.61 19.99 4.91
N ALA A 131 12.39 20.90 4.33
CA ALA A 131 13.76 21.14 4.75
C ALA A 131 14.02 22.65 4.87
N LYS A 132 14.85 23.00 5.86
CA LYS A 132 15.29 24.39 6.10
C LYS A 132 16.47 24.78 5.21
N ASP A 133 17.27 23.80 4.79
CA ASP A 133 18.45 23.98 3.96
C ASP A 133 18.71 22.73 3.09
N ILE A 134 19.55 22.90 2.06
CA ILE A 134 19.88 21.88 1.07
C ILE A 134 20.67 20.71 1.68
N GLY A 135 21.56 20.95 2.65
CA GLY A 135 22.37 19.91 3.27
C GLY A 135 21.51 18.94 4.07
N THR A 136 20.61 19.48 4.88
CA THR A 136 19.60 18.71 5.61
C THR A 136 18.67 17.96 4.65
N ALA A 137 18.20 18.61 3.58
CA ALA A 137 17.35 17.97 2.56
C ALA A 137 18.04 16.75 1.94
N LYS A 138 19.30 16.89 1.53
CA LYS A 138 20.08 15.82 0.91
C LYS A 138 20.28 14.63 1.85
N MET A 139 20.61 14.89 3.12
CA MET A 139 20.80 13.85 4.13
C MET A 139 19.50 13.08 4.42
N MET A 140 18.40 13.80 4.65
CA MET A 140 17.09 13.19 4.91
C MET A 140 16.59 12.38 3.71
N LEU A 141 16.79 12.92 2.51
CA LEU A 141 16.36 12.29 1.28
C LEU A 141 17.14 11.01 0.99
N GLN A 142 18.46 11.02 1.15
CA GLN A 142 19.27 9.81 0.97
C GLN A 142 18.85 8.71 1.94
N ALA A 143 18.70 9.03 3.23
CA ALA A 143 18.28 8.07 4.24
C ALA A 143 16.90 7.47 3.94
N ALA A 144 15.96 8.28 3.45
CA ALA A 144 14.63 7.80 3.09
C ALA A 144 14.65 6.91 1.83
N VAL A 145 15.46 7.25 0.82
CA VAL A 145 15.64 6.41 -0.37
C VAL A 145 16.28 5.08 -0.01
N ASP A 146 17.32 5.07 0.82
CA ASP A 146 17.97 3.84 1.29
C ASP A 146 16.98 2.96 2.06
N GLU A 147 16.13 3.56 2.90
CA GLU A 147 15.05 2.84 3.58
C GLU A 147 14.05 2.24 2.58
N CYS A 148 13.59 3.02 1.60
CA CYS A 148 12.67 2.55 0.56
C CYS A 148 13.26 1.37 -0.23
N VAL A 149 14.51 1.44 -0.65
CA VAL A 149 15.16 0.35 -1.40
C VAL A 149 15.29 -0.91 -0.53
N ARG A 150 15.58 -0.74 0.77
CA ARG A 150 15.65 -1.85 1.72
C ARG A 150 14.30 -2.54 1.92
N VAL A 151 13.20 -1.79 2.00
CA VAL A 151 11.87 -2.34 2.33
C VAL A 151 11.02 -2.72 1.12
N PHE A 152 11.29 -2.14 -0.05
CA PHE A 152 10.54 -2.34 -1.28
C PHE A 152 11.45 -2.95 -2.37
N PRO A 153 11.61 -4.29 -2.38
CA PRO A 153 12.55 -4.97 -3.28
C PRO A 153 12.18 -4.79 -4.77
N GLN A 154 10.91 -4.57 -5.12
CA GLN A 154 10.47 -4.30 -6.51
C GLN A 154 10.32 -2.80 -6.83
N LEU A 155 10.84 -1.91 -5.99
CA LEU A 155 10.81 -0.46 -6.26
C LEU A 155 11.46 -0.11 -7.60
N VAL A 156 10.69 0.58 -8.45
CA VAL A 156 11.08 1.02 -9.80
C VAL A 156 11.28 2.53 -9.83
N ASN A 157 10.32 3.31 -9.31
CA ASN A 157 10.44 4.76 -9.25
C ASN A 157 10.25 5.32 -7.84
N VAL A 158 11.04 6.35 -7.54
CA VAL A 158 10.86 7.21 -6.38
C VAL A 158 10.68 8.63 -6.86
N TRP A 159 9.50 9.22 -6.63
CA TRP A 159 9.28 10.64 -6.85
C TRP A 159 9.63 11.42 -5.61
N VAL A 160 10.31 12.55 -5.77
CA VAL A 160 10.75 13.37 -4.64
C VAL A 160 10.25 14.80 -4.82
N GLN A 161 9.60 15.32 -3.78
CA GLN A 161 9.21 16.71 -3.67
C GLN A 161 9.81 17.32 -2.40
N VAL A 162 10.56 18.41 -2.54
CA VAL A 162 11.12 19.16 -1.41
C VAL A 162 10.41 20.50 -1.31
N GLN A 163 9.76 20.76 -0.18
CA GLN A 163 9.12 22.03 0.14
C GLN A 163 10.06 22.83 1.08
N SER A 164 10.47 24.02 0.68
CA SER A 164 11.25 24.92 1.55
C SER A 164 10.32 25.75 2.43
N LEU A 165 10.66 25.89 3.73
CA LEU A 165 10.00 26.82 4.66
C LEU A 165 10.56 28.25 4.59
N THR A 166 11.76 28.41 4.04
CA THR A 166 12.47 29.70 3.96
C THR A 166 12.96 29.87 2.54
N SER A 167 12.16 30.58 1.72
CA SER A 167 12.51 31.16 0.41
C SER A 167 13.76 30.55 -0.25
N VAL A 168 13.68 29.28 -0.65
CA VAL A 168 14.66 28.73 -1.60
C VAL A 168 14.12 29.16 -2.97
N PRO A 169 14.82 30.03 -3.71
CA PRO A 169 14.44 30.29 -5.08
C PRO A 169 14.71 29.01 -5.88
N GLU A 170 13.68 28.58 -6.58
CA GLU A 170 13.69 27.53 -7.60
C GLU A 170 14.01 26.11 -7.13
N ARG A 171 13.24 25.19 -7.73
CA ARG A 171 13.35 23.73 -7.62
C ARG A 171 14.84 23.33 -7.72
N THR A 172 15.44 22.98 -6.60
CA THR A 172 16.83 22.49 -6.58
C THR A 172 16.80 21.00 -6.88
N TRP A 173 17.40 20.61 -7.99
CA TRP A 173 17.47 19.23 -8.45
C TRP A 173 18.60 18.51 -7.74
N PHE A 174 18.33 17.31 -7.23
CA PHE A 174 19.38 16.41 -6.76
C PHE A 174 19.44 15.22 -7.71
N ARG A 175 20.58 14.53 -7.77
CA ARG A 175 20.63 13.21 -8.40
C ARG A 175 20.94 12.22 -7.30
N ILE A 176 20.07 11.23 -7.14
CA ILE A 176 20.29 10.14 -6.18
C ILE A 176 20.52 8.88 -6.97
N THR A 177 21.65 8.25 -6.71
CA THR A 177 22.04 6.97 -7.27
C THR A 177 22.18 5.99 -6.12
N HIS A 178 21.46 4.88 -6.18
CA HIS A 178 21.57 3.83 -5.16
C HIS A 178 22.48 2.70 -5.67
N PRO A 179 23.56 2.35 -4.95
CA PRO A 179 24.56 1.39 -5.44
C PRO A 179 23.99 -0.02 -5.69
N GLY A 180 22.93 -0.41 -4.98
CA GLY A 180 22.25 -1.70 -5.16
C GLY A 180 21.09 -1.72 -6.16
N LYS A 181 20.75 -0.58 -6.79
CA LYS A 181 19.67 -0.47 -7.78
C LYS A 181 19.99 0.63 -8.81
N PRO A 182 20.87 0.37 -9.78
CA PRO A 182 21.24 1.35 -10.80
C PRO A 182 20.06 1.72 -11.72
N GLU A 183 19.07 0.84 -11.87
CA GLU A 183 17.84 1.09 -12.63
C GLU A 183 16.77 1.92 -11.90
N LEU A 184 17.00 2.30 -10.64
CA LEU A 184 16.05 3.12 -9.89
C LEU A 184 15.96 4.51 -10.50
N SER A 185 14.78 4.85 -11.04
CA SER A 185 14.51 6.19 -11.53
C SER A 185 14.05 7.07 -10.37
N VAL A 186 14.89 8.01 -9.96
CA VAL A 186 14.51 9.07 -9.01
C VAL A 186 14.11 10.29 -9.82
N VAL A 187 12.81 10.56 -9.86
CA VAL A 187 12.23 11.67 -10.63
C VAL A 187 11.85 12.78 -9.66
N PHE A 188 12.26 14.01 -9.96
CA PHE A 188 11.96 15.18 -9.15
C PHE A 188 10.84 15.97 -9.84
N ASP A 189 9.83 16.41 -9.09
CA ASP A 189 8.70 17.22 -9.57
C ASP A 189 8.82 18.68 -9.10
#